data_AF-A0A948QFP6-F1
#
_entry.id   AF-A0A948QFP6-F1
#
_cell.length_a   1.000
_cell.length_b   1.000
_cell.length_c   1.000
_cell.angle_alpha   90.00
_cell.angle_beta   90.00
_cell.angle_gamma   90.00
#
_symmetry.space_group_name_H-M   'P 1'
#
loop_
_entity.id
_entity.type
_entity.pdbx_description
1 polymer ?
#
loop_
_entity_poly.entity_id
_entity_poly.type
_entity_poly.pdbx_seq_one_letter_code
_entity_poly.pdbx_strand_id
1 'polypeptide(L)' 'MESHGEGINHIAFIVDDIEEATSIMVEAGFKVISSSKNEGGGGMAFFDTDKVGGVIIEMEELPPHLNEDPYWGLKPWGE' A
#
# COMPACT_ATOMS: atom_id res chain seq x y z
N MET A 1 -2.49 -16.99 -5.52
CA MET A 1 -2.91 -16.65 -6.89
C MET A 1 -3.48 -17.86 -7.64
N GLU A 2 -2.94 -19.06 -7.45
CA GLU A 2 -3.45 -20.30 -8.09
C GLU A 2 -4.88 -20.71 -7.68
N SER A 3 -5.42 -20.26 -6.53
CA SER A 3 -6.69 -20.76 -5.99
C SER A 3 -7.96 -20.08 -6.50
N HIS A 4 -7.87 -18.90 -7.14
CA HIS A 4 -9.05 -18.08 -7.47
C HIS A 4 -9.21 -17.72 -8.96
N GLY A 5 -8.26 -18.08 -9.83
CA GLY A 5 -8.29 -17.68 -11.25
C GLY A 5 -7.97 -16.20 -11.45
N GLU A 6 -8.38 -15.64 -12.59
CA GLU A 6 -8.14 -14.23 -12.96
C GLU A 6 -9.07 -13.26 -12.20
N GLY A 7 -8.56 -12.10 -11.79
CA GLY A 7 -9.34 -11.10 -11.05
C GLY A 7 -8.47 -10.00 -10.42
N ILE A 8 -9.07 -9.20 -9.52
CA ILE A 8 -8.32 -8.21 -8.73
C ILE A 8 -7.34 -8.94 -7.81
N ASN A 9 -6.06 -8.58 -7.88
CA ASN A 9 -5.04 -9.15 -7.03
C ASN A 9 -4.93 -8.45 -5.68
N HIS A 10 -4.81 -7.12 -5.71
CA HIS A 10 -4.78 -6.24 -4.55
C HIS A 10 -5.28 -4.84 -4.95
N ILE A 11 -5.53 -4.00 -3.97
CA ILE A 11 -5.81 -2.57 -4.13
C ILE A 11 -4.76 -1.80 -3.33
N ALA A 12 -4.03 -0.91 -4.00
CA ALA A 12 -3.03 -0.05 -3.38
C ALA A 12 -3.61 1.32 -3.02
N PHE A 13 -3.30 1.79 -1.82
CA PHE A 13 -3.58 3.13 -1.35
C PHE A 13 -2.26 3.88 -1.17
N ILE A 14 -2.16 5.02 -1.86
CA ILE A 14 -1.01 5.90 -1.72
C ILE A 14 -1.13 6.67 -0.41
N VAL A 15 -0.10 6.58 0.44
CA VAL A 15 -0.03 7.23 1.75
C VAL A 15 1.17 8.17 1.83
N ASP A 16 1.11 9.11 2.77
CA ASP A 16 2.21 10.06 3.00
C ASP A 16 3.34 9.49 3.86
N ASP A 17 3.02 8.56 4.78
CA ASP A 17 3.97 7.90 5.67
C ASP A 17 3.59 6.41 5.78
N ILE A 18 4.48 5.53 5.28
CA ILE A 18 4.24 4.09 5.30
C ILE A 18 4.30 3.49 6.71
N GLU A 19 5.08 4.07 7.62
CA GLU A 19 5.23 3.57 8.99
C GLU A 19 3.95 3.88 9.80
N GLU A 20 3.41 5.09 9.65
CA GLU A 20 2.12 5.47 10.24
C GLU A 20 0.99 4.59 9.70
N ALA A 21 0.86 4.48 8.37
CA ALA A 21 -0.20 3.68 7.74
C ALA A 21 -0.12 2.20 8.16
N THR A 22 1.09 1.66 8.27
CA THR A 22 1.30 0.29 8.75
C THR A 22 0.88 0.12 10.20
N SER A 23 1.21 1.08 11.08
CA SER A 23 0.77 1.04 12.48
C SER A 23 -0.75 1.00 12.57
N ILE A 24 -1.44 1.88 11.84
CA ILE A 24 -2.91 1.95 11.83
C ILE A 24 -3.52 0.60 11.44
N MET A 25 -3.00 -0.03 10.39
CA MET A 25 -3.50 -1.34 9.93
C MET A 25 -3.25 -2.46 10.94
N VAL A 26 -2.10 -2.47 11.60
CA VAL A 26 -1.76 -3.44 12.65
C VAL A 26 -2.63 -3.23 13.90
N GLU A 27 -2.84 -1.99 14.32
CA GLU A 27 -3.72 -1.63 15.44
C GLU A 27 -5.19 -1.97 15.15
N ALA A 28 -5.61 -1.90 13.89
CA ALA A 28 -6.91 -2.38 13.43
C ALA A 28 -7.02 -3.92 13.40
N GLY A 29 -5.93 -4.65 13.66
CA GLY A 29 -5.90 -6.11 13.77
C GLY A 29 -5.56 -6.85 12.47
N PHE A 30 -5.15 -6.14 11.41
CA PHE A 30 -4.70 -6.76 10.17
C PHE A 30 -3.25 -7.25 10.29
N LYS A 31 -2.94 -8.32 9.54
CA LYS A 31 -1.61 -8.91 9.54
C LYS A 31 -0.84 -8.45 8.32
N VAL A 32 0.42 -8.05 8.52
CA VAL A 32 1.36 -7.80 7.43
C VAL A 32 1.71 -9.13 6.77
N ILE A 33 1.54 -9.22 5.45
CA ILE A 33 1.93 -10.36 4.62
C ILE A 33 3.38 -10.18 4.18
N SER A 34 3.71 -9.00 3.67
CA SER A 34 5.02 -8.63 3.13
C SER A 34 5.18 -7.12 3.21
N SER A 35 6.41 -6.65 3.34
CA SER A 35 6.74 -5.23 3.36
C SER A 35 8.12 -4.98 2.75
N SER A 36 8.31 -3.83 2.14
CA SER A 36 9.62 -3.35 1.69
C SER A 36 9.80 -1.88 2.01
N LYS A 37 11.05 -1.44 2.05
CA LYS A 37 11.44 -0.03 2.16
C LYS A 37 12.19 0.34 0.89
N ASN A 38 11.90 1.53 0.35
CA ASN A 38 12.58 2.02 -0.84
C ASN A 38 13.88 2.74 -0.45
N GLU A 39 14.91 2.63 -1.30
CA GLU A 39 16.14 3.41 -1.11
C GLU A 39 15.84 4.90 -1.30
N GLY A 40 16.06 5.69 -0.24
CA GLY A 40 15.83 7.15 -0.26
C GLY A 40 14.50 7.61 0.33
N GLY A 41 13.68 6.72 0.89
CA GLY A 41 12.38 7.05 1.51
C GLY A 41 11.21 6.41 0.78
N GLY A 42 10.09 6.27 1.46
CA GLY A 42 8.96 5.47 0.99
C GLY A 42 9.11 3.97 1.23
N GLY A 43 8.12 3.23 0.74
CA GLY A 43 8.03 1.80 0.93
C GLY A 43 6.60 1.31 0.73
N MET A 44 6.40 0.03 0.99
CA MET A 44 5.10 -0.60 0.81
C MET A 44 4.87 -1.71 1.83
N ALA A 45 3.60 -1.96 2.15
CA ALA A 45 3.18 -3.06 3.02
C ALA A 45 1.86 -3.65 2.53
N PHE A 46 1.82 -4.98 2.40
CA PHE A 46 0.61 -5.75 2.08
C PHE A 46 -0.03 -6.31 3.34
N PHE A 47 -1.36 -6.27 3.40
CA PHE A 47 -2.14 -6.72 4.54
C PHE A 47 -3.14 -7.81 4.17
N ASP A 48 -3.27 -8.81 5.06
CA ASP A 48 -4.31 -9.82 4.97
C ASP A 48 -5.66 -9.23 5.40
N THR A 49 -6.41 -8.78 4.40
CA THR A 49 -7.75 -8.19 4.53
C THR A 49 -8.85 -9.09 3.94
N ASP A 50 -8.53 -10.35 3.64
CA ASP A 50 -9.43 -11.31 2.99
C ASP A 50 -10.74 -11.48 3.78
N LYS A 51 -10.65 -11.55 5.10
CA LYS A 51 -11.82 -11.74 5.99
C LYS A 51 -12.82 -10.59 5.98
N VAL A 52 -12.42 -9.39 5.55
CA VAL A 52 -13.26 -8.19 5.59
C VAL A 52 -13.70 -7.78 4.18
N GLY A 53 -12.82 -7.92 3.19
CA GLY A 53 -13.07 -7.43 1.83
C GLY A 53 -12.80 -8.43 0.71
N GLY A 54 -12.30 -9.64 1.01
CA GLY A 54 -11.94 -10.64 -0.02
C GLY A 54 -10.85 -10.17 -0.99
N VAL A 55 -10.04 -9.19 -0.58
CA VAL A 55 -8.96 -8.58 -1.37
C VAL A 55 -7.79 -8.27 -0.46
N ILE A 56 -6.57 -8.29 -1.00
CA ILE A 56 -5.36 -7.82 -0.31
C ILE A 56 -5.29 -6.30 -0.45
N ILE A 57 -5.02 -5.61 0.66
CA ILE A 57 -4.78 -4.17 0.65
C ILE A 57 -3.29 -3.90 0.74
N GLU A 58 -2.80 -3.00 -0.11
CA GLU A 58 -1.45 -2.46 -0.09
C GLU A 58 -1.48 -1.00 0.38
N MET A 59 -0.57 -0.66 1.27
CA MET A 59 -0.21 0.73 1.56
C MET A 59 1.11 1.01 0.85
N GLU A 60 1.19 2.11 0.12
CA GLU A 60 2.39 2.50 -0.62
C GLU A 60 2.71 3.98 -0.39
N GLU A 61 3.91 4.25 0.11
CA GLU A 61 4.50 5.58 0.10
C GLU A 61 5.45 5.65 -1.10
N LEU A 62 5.10 6.52 -2.06
CA LEU A 62 5.86 6.68 -3.29
C LEU A 62 7.28 7.18 -3.00
N PRO A 63 8.29 6.66 -3.71
CA PRO A 63 9.65 7.13 -3.55
C PRO A 63 9.77 8.61 -3.97
N PRO A 64 10.63 9.42 -3.32
CA PRO A 64 10.64 10.87 -3.51
C PRO A 64 10.86 11.36 -4.95
N HIS A 65 11.54 10.57 -5.78
CA HIS A 65 11.80 10.93 -7.18
C HIS A 65 10.54 10.91 -8.07
N LEU A 66 9.44 10.31 -7.61
CA LEU A 66 8.17 10.30 -8.31
C LEU A 66 7.26 11.47 -7.93
N ASN A 67 7.65 12.32 -6.96
CA ASN A 67 6.83 13.46 -6.54
C ASN A 67 6.53 14.44 -7.68
N GLU A 68 7.42 14.55 -8.67
CA GLU A 68 7.25 15.43 -9.84
C GLU A 68 6.73 14.67 -11.07
N ASP A 69 6.46 13.36 -10.96
CA ASP A 69 5.97 12.56 -12.08
C ASP A 69 4.53 12.98 -12.44
N PRO A 70 4.22 13.31 -13.70
CA PRO A 70 2.91 13.82 -14.10
C PRO A 70 1.79 12.76 -14.03
N TYR A 71 2.12 11.49 -13.85
CA TYR A 71 1.16 10.39 -13.72
C TYR A 71 1.07 9.85 -12.29
N TRP A 72 2.21 9.77 -11.61
CA TRP A 72 2.34 9.15 -10.29
C TRP A 72 2.57 10.14 -9.14
N GLY A 73 3.08 11.34 -9.43
CA GLY A 73 3.34 12.39 -8.44
C GLY A 73 2.12 13.21 -8.05
N LEU A 74 1.00 13.06 -8.78
CA LEU A 74 -0.27 13.70 -8.45
C LEU A 74 -0.92 12.98 -7.26
N LYS A 75 -0.48 13.29 -6.04
CA LYS A 75 -1.24 12.93 -4.83
C LYS A 75 -2.59 13.65 -4.90
N PRO A 76 -3.73 12.95 -4.99
CA PRO A 76 -5.04 13.59 -5.18
C PRO A 76 -5.52 14.39 -3.95
N TRP A 77 -4.75 14.38 -2.86
CA TRP A 77 -4.96 15.10 -1.61
C TRP A 77 -3.91 16.19 -1.32
N GLY A 78 -3.01 16.48 -2.25
CA GLY A 78 -2.10 17.64 -2.18
C GLY A 78 -2.68 18.88 -2.87
N GLU A 79 -2.44 20.06 -2.28
CA GLU A 79 -2.80 21.39 -2.83
C GLU A 79 -2.25 21.65 -4.24
#